data_AF-A0A1M5GTH8-F1
#
_entry.id   AF-A0A1M5GTH8-F1
#
_cell.length_a   1.000
_cell.length_b   1.000
_cell.length_c   1.000
_cell.angle_alpha   90.00
_cell.angle_beta   90.00
_cell.angle_gamma   90.00
#
_symmetry.space_group_name_H-M   'P 1'
#
loop_
_entity.id
_entity.type
_entity.pdbx_description
1 polymer ?
#
loop_
_entity_poly.entity_id
_entity_poly.type
_entity_poly.pdbx_seq_one_letter_code
_entity_poly.pdbx_strand_id
1 'polypeptide(L)'
;MNKLFNALKSVNKFGLIAIMLVALATMAFTPSKKTIAQKYGYNQVTERWVLIEGKTMDNSNTPAPSTYRCDLSTETCSGLFSTPPTDGSSIPDAGTKVPGDFSLN
;
A
#
# COMPACT_ATOMS: atom_id res chain seq x y z
N MET A 1 37.20 20.22 -23.70
CA MET A 1 36.44 19.81 -22.50
C MET A 1 37.35 19.80 -21.25
N ASN A 2 37.93 20.95 -20.84
CA ASN A 2 38.98 20.95 -19.78
C ASN A 2 38.70 21.93 -18.61
N LYS A 3 37.60 22.70 -18.65
CA LYS A 3 37.29 23.72 -17.62
C LYS A 3 36.93 23.11 -16.27
N LEU A 4 36.27 21.95 -16.27
CA LEU A 4 35.88 21.20 -15.07
C LEU A 4 37.10 20.68 -14.29
N PHE A 5 38.11 20.14 -14.99
CA PHE A 5 39.32 19.61 -14.35
C PHE A 5 40.20 20.68 -13.71
N ASN A 6 40.24 21.89 -14.28
CA ASN A 6 40.96 23.01 -13.67
C ASN A 6 40.23 23.59 -12.45
N ALA A 7 38.89 23.61 -12.45
CA ALA A 7 38.12 24.04 -11.29
C ALA A 7 38.27 23.09 -10.09
N LEU A 8 38.34 21.78 -10.34
CA LEU A 8 38.56 20.75 -9.32
C LEU A 8 39.96 20.79 -8.66
N LYS A 9 40.98 21.34 -9.34
CA LYS A 9 42.32 21.54 -8.77
C LYS A 9 42.41 22.69 -7.76
N SER A 10 41.50 23.66 -7.85
CA SER A 10 41.51 24.90 -7.04
C SER A 10 40.72 24.78 -5.74
N VAL A 11 39.94 23.71 -5.55
CA VAL A 11 39.10 23.54 -4.35
C VAL A 11 39.87 22.80 -3.26
N ASN A 12 39.79 23.34 -2.05
CA ASN A 12 40.42 22.76 -0.86
C ASN A 12 39.91 21.31 -0.65
N LYS A 13 40.83 20.37 -0.42
CA LYS A 13 40.54 18.92 -0.33
C LYS A 13 39.42 18.59 0.65
N PHE A 14 39.29 19.39 1.71
CA PHE A 14 38.23 19.27 2.72
C PHE A 14 36.84 19.68 2.21
N GLY A 15 36.74 20.64 1.28
CA GLY A 15 35.47 21.06 0.69
C GLY A 15 34.88 19.98 -0.22
N LEU A 16 35.74 19.26 -0.95
CA LEU A 16 35.32 18.16 -1.82
C LEU A 16 34.79 16.96 -1.01
N ILE A 17 35.44 16.68 0.14
CA ILE A 17 34.99 15.67 1.11
C ILE A 17 33.63 16.06 1.73
N ALA A 18 33.44 17.33 2.08
CA ALA A 18 32.17 17.81 2.65
C ALA A 18 31.00 17.68 1.68
N ILE A 19 31.20 18.01 0.39
CA ILE A 19 30.17 17.85 -0.64
C ILE A 19 29.82 16.36 -0.82
N MET A 20 30.81 15.48 -0.78
CA MET A 20 30.60 14.03 -0.89
C MET A 20 29.81 13.47 0.30
N LEU A 21 30.13 13.89 1.53
CA LEU A 21 29.41 13.50 2.74
C LEU A 21 27.95 13.99 2.75
N VAL A 22 27.71 15.23 2.31
CA VAL A 22 26.34 15.78 2.20
C VAL A 22 25.53 15.02 1.14
N ALA A 23 26.14 14.68 0.00
CA ALA A 23 25.47 13.90 -1.04
C ALA A 23 25.13 12.47 -0.60
N LEU A 24 25.95 11.85 0.24
CA LEU A 24 25.68 10.51 0.81
C LEU A 24 24.59 10.54 1.90
N ALA A 25 24.55 11.60 2.71
CA ALA A 25 23.58 11.74 3.79
C ALA A 25 22.13 11.92 3.28
N THR A 26 21.94 12.56 2.12
CA THR A 26 20.59 12.77 1.55
C THR A 26 19.98 11.52 0.90
N MET A 27 20.79 10.52 0.54
CA MET A 27 20.29 9.26 -0.02
C MET A 27 19.88 8.24 1.05
N ALA A 28 20.32 8.40 2.30
CA ALA A 28 20.03 7.47 3.39
C ALA A 28 18.66 7.69 4.05
N PHE A 29 17.99 8.83 3.80
CA PHE A 29 16.66 9.11 4.31
C PHE A 29 15.59 8.84 3.26
N THR A 30 15.33 7.57 2.99
CA THR A 30 14.03 7.18 2.43
C THR A 30 13.08 7.02 3.62
N PRO A 31 12.10 7.92 3.84
CA PRO A 31 11.14 7.73 4.92
C PRO A 31 10.42 6.40 4.68
N SER A 32 10.44 5.52 5.69
CA SER A 32 9.65 4.30 5.70
C SER A 32 8.18 4.71 5.56
N LYS A 33 7.61 4.53 4.37
CA LYS A 33 6.17 4.71 4.16
C LYS A 33 5.50 3.68 5.05
N LYS A 34 4.92 4.13 6.17
CA LYS A 34 4.10 3.29 7.03
C LYS A 34 2.82 3.03 6.24
N THR A 35 2.81 1.96 5.43
CA THR A 35 1.61 1.58 4.69
C THR A 35 0.58 1.14 5.74
N ILE A 36 -0.50 1.92 5.87
CA ILE A 36 -1.64 1.53 6.69
C ILE A 36 -2.34 0.41 5.92
N ALA A 37 -2.51 -0.75 6.53
CA ALA A 37 -3.19 -1.87 5.90
C ALA A 37 -4.62 -1.45 5.50
N GLN A 38 -4.96 -1.64 4.23
CA GLN A 38 -6.24 -1.23 3.66
C GLN A 38 -7.20 -2.41 3.59
N LYS A 39 -8.50 -2.15 3.74
CA LYS A 39 -9.52 -3.20 3.73
C LYS A 39 -10.15 -3.35 2.35
N TYR A 40 -10.18 -4.58 1.85
CA TYR A 40 -10.77 -4.93 0.57
C TYR A 40 -11.84 -6.01 0.73
N GLY A 41 -12.91 -5.91 -0.06
CA GLY A 41 -13.89 -6.97 -0.27
C GLY A 41 -13.58 -7.72 -1.56
N TYR A 42 -13.88 -9.01 -1.62
CA TYR A 42 -13.60 -9.85 -2.78
C TYR A 42 -14.87 -10.10 -3.60
N ASN A 43 -14.98 -9.47 -4.77
CA ASN A 43 -16.10 -9.69 -5.65
C ASN A 43 -15.87 -10.96 -6.48
N GLN A 44 -16.56 -12.04 -6.11
CA GLN A 44 -16.46 -13.35 -6.76
C GLN A 44 -16.94 -13.34 -8.23
N VAL A 45 -17.90 -12.46 -8.59
CA VAL A 45 -18.44 -12.38 -9.95
C VAL A 45 -17.41 -11.81 -10.93
N THR A 46 -16.61 -10.85 -10.45
CA THR A 46 -15.58 -10.17 -11.26
C THR A 46 -14.16 -10.64 -10.97
N GLU A 47 -14.00 -11.56 -10.01
CA GLU A 47 -12.72 -12.07 -9.51
C GLU A 47 -11.75 -10.93 -9.14
N ARG A 48 -12.24 -9.89 -8.45
CA ARG A 48 -11.45 -8.70 -8.13
C ARG A 48 -11.66 -8.23 -6.69
N TRP A 49 -10.58 -7.69 -6.13
CA TRP A 49 -10.61 -6.97 -4.86
C TRP A 49 -11.13 -5.55 -5.06
N VAL A 50 -12.10 -5.18 -4.22
CA VAL A 50 -12.73 -3.86 -4.21
C VAL A 50 -12.38 -3.17 -2.90
N LEU A 51 -11.85 -1.95 -2.97
CA LEU A 51 -11.55 -1.17 -1.78
C LEU A 51 -12.86 -0.84 -1.03
N ILE A 52 -12.94 -1.22 0.23
CA ILE A 52 -14.11 -0.99 1.10
C ILE A 52 -13.74 -0.12 2.30
N GLU A 53 -12.68 0.67 2.18
CA GLU A 53 -12.26 1.62 3.20
C GLU A 53 -13.38 2.63 3.49
N GLY A 54 -13.65 2.86 4.78
CA GLY A 54 -14.75 3.71 5.23
C GLY A 54 -16.15 3.07 5.20
N LYS A 55 -16.32 1.87 4.61
CA LYS A 55 -17.58 1.12 4.69
C LYS A 55 -17.65 0.26 5.94
N THR A 56 -18.80 0.21 6.58
CA THR A 56 -19.08 -0.68 7.71
C THR A 56 -19.74 -1.97 7.23
N MET A 57 -19.46 -3.08 7.93
CA MET A 57 -20.15 -4.34 7.67
C MET A 57 -21.55 -4.26 8.26
N ASP A 58 -22.56 -4.64 7.48
CA ASP A 58 -23.96 -4.70 7.93
C ASP A 58 -24.64 -5.95 7.38
N ASN A 59 -24.59 -7.04 8.16
CA ASN A 59 -25.21 -8.31 7.81
C ASN A 59 -26.70 -8.39 8.27
N SER A 60 -27.37 -7.26 8.52
CA SER A 60 -28.81 -7.25 8.85
C SER A 60 -29.66 -7.60 7.64
N ASN A 61 -30.94 -7.94 7.83
CA ASN A 61 -31.86 -8.24 6.70
C ASN A 61 -32.14 -7.02 5.80
N THR A 62 -31.91 -5.81 6.31
CA THR A 62 -32.16 -4.54 5.63
C THR A 62 -30.94 -3.65 5.78
N PRO A 63 -29.86 -3.93 5.02
CA PRO A 63 -28.59 -3.26 5.22
C PRO A 63 -28.68 -1.78 4.90
N ALA A 64 -28.00 -0.95 5.70
CA ALA A 64 -27.95 0.48 5.48
C ALA A 64 -27.18 0.80 4.18
N PRO A 65 -27.47 1.93 3.50
CA PRO A 65 -26.74 2.34 2.32
C PRO A 65 -25.26 2.57 2.63
N SER A 66 -24.38 2.37 1.64
CA SER A 66 -22.93 2.51 1.79
C SER A 66 -22.25 1.53 2.74
N THR A 67 -22.93 0.44 3.09
CA THR A 67 -22.35 -0.68 3.85
C THR A 67 -21.82 -1.76 2.91
N TYR A 68 -21.24 -2.82 3.49
CA TYR A 68 -20.98 -4.06 2.78
C TYR A 68 -21.44 -5.25 3.62
N ARG A 69 -21.62 -6.39 2.97
CA ARG A 69 -22.08 -7.63 3.58
C ARG A 69 -21.13 -8.77 3.32
N CYS A 70 -21.10 -9.70 4.28
CA CYS A 70 -20.48 -11.00 4.17
C CYS A 70 -21.51 -12.06 4.55
N ASP A 71 -22.26 -12.54 3.56
CA ASP A 71 -23.25 -13.60 3.79
C ASP A 71 -22.51 -14.93 4.04
N LEU A 72 -23.03 -15.79 4.92
CA LEU A 72 -22.30 -16.97 5.39
C LEU A 72 -21.98 -17.95 4.25
N SER A 73 -20.68 -18.15 4.01
CA SER A 73 -20.11 -19.01 2.96
C SER A 73 -18.68 -19.38 3.32
N THR A 74 -18.10 -20.39 2.65
CA THR A 74 -16.69 -20.79 2.81
C THR A 74 -15.72 -19.93 2.00
N GLU A 75 -16.25 -19.07 1.14
CA GLU A 75 -15.47 -18.18 0.30
C GLU A 75 -14.84 -17.03 1.10
N THR A 76 -13.94 -16.27 0.48
CA THR A 76 -13.40 -15.06 1.09
C THR A 76 -14.29 -13.86 0.80
N CYS A 77 -14.82 -13.22 1.83
CA CYS A 77 -15.61 -11.99 1.68
C CYS A 77 -14.72 -10.75 1.71
N SER A 78 -13.85 -10.61 2.71
CA SER A 78 -12.99 -9.44 2.86
C SER A 78 -11.68 -9.77 3.57
N GLY A 79 -10.72 -8.86 3.49
CA GLY A 79 -9.43 -8.98 4.17
C GLY A 79 -8.66 -7.66 4.19
N LEU A 80 -7.58 -7.62 4.97
CA LEU A 80 -6.65 -6.49 4.99
C LEU A 80 -5.47 -6.76 4.06
N PHE A 81 -4.96 -5.71 3.45
CA PHE A 81 -3.80 -5.74 2.58
C PHE A 81 -2.82 -4.66 3.00
N SER A 82 -1.63 -5.08 3.43
CA SER A 82 -0.52 -4.16 3.70
C SER A 82 0.08 -3.54 2.44
N THR A 83 -0.20 -4.14 1.26
CA THR A 83 0.10 -3.60 -0.07
C THR A 83 -1.12 -3.81 -0.96
N PRO A 84 -1.58 -2.81 -1.73
CA PRO A 84 -2.76 -2.95 -2.58
C PRO A 84 -2.68 -4.20 -3.47
N PRO A 85 -3.75 -5.01 -3.54
CA PRO A 85 -3.79 -6.19 -4.39
C PRO A 85 -3.68 -5.82 -5.86
N THR A 86 -2.93 -6.60 -6.63
CA THR A 86 -2.74 -6.39 -8.07
C THR A 86 -3.82 -7.05 -8.92
N ASP A 87 -4.41 -8.14 -8.41
CA ASP A 87 -5.37 -9.00 -9.09
C ASP A 87 -6.19 -9.82 -8.09
N GLY A 88 -7.18 -10.57 -8.57
CA GLY A 88 -8.04 -11.41 -7.73
C GLY A 88 -7.35 -12.56 -7.00
N SER A 89 -6.14 -12.97 -7.42
CA SER A 89 -5.38 -14.04 -6.76
C SER A 89 -4.54 -13.53 -5.58
N SER A 90 -4.45 -12.21 -5.42
CA SER A 90 -3.76 -11.56 -4.31
C SER A 90 -4.31 -12.05 -2.97
N ILE A 91 -3.42 -12.40 -2.05
CA ILE A 91 -3.77 -13.02 -0.77
C ILE A 91 -3.77 -11.93 0.32
N PRO A 92 -4.88 -11.77 1.07
CA PRO A 92 -4.92 -10.87 2.22
C PRO A 92 -3.90 -11.24 3.29
N ASP A 93 -3.56 -10.26 4.12
CA ASP A 93 -2.71 -10.41 5.29
C ASP A 93 -3.24 -11.54 6.20
N ALA A 94 -2.33 -12.37 6.73
CA ALA A 94 -2.70 -13.56 7.50
C ALA A 94 -3.58 -13.21 8.71
N GLY A 95 -4.62 -14.02 8.95
CA GLY A 95 -5.55 -13.82 10.08
C GLY A 95 -6.56 -12.68 9.90
N THR A 96 -6.55 -11.98 8.76
CA THR A 96 -7.46 -10.84 8.53
C THR A 96 -8.66 -11.19 7.65
N LYS A 97 -8.68 -12.41 7.10
CA LYS A 97 -9.74 -12.89 6.21
C LYS A 97 -11.05 -13.04 6.96
N VAL A 98 -12.11 -12.48 6.39
CA VAL A 98 -13.47 -12.72 6.81
C VAL A 98 -14.11 -13.65 5.78
N PRO A 99 -14.58 -14.85 6.20
CA PRO A 99 -15.30 -15.74 5.30
C PRO A 99 -16.67 -15.19 4.94
N GLY A 100 -17.16 -15.52 3.75
CA GLY A 100 -18.50 -15.19 3.28
C GLY A 100 -18.55 -14.76 1.82
N ASP A 101 -19.76 -14.54 1.34
CA ASP A 101 -20.03 -13.98 0.03
C ASP A 101 -20.16 -12.46 0.14
N PHE A 102 -19.35 -11.76 -0.65
CA PHE A 102 -19.27 -10.32 -0.63
C PHE A 102 -20.38 -9.67 -1.45
N SER A 103 -21.08 -8.72 -0.84
CA SER A 103 -21.97 -7.80 -1.55
C SER A 103 -21.86 -6.37 -1.04
N LEU A 104 -22.09 -5.41 -1.94
CA LEU A 104 -22.12 -3.98 -1.65
C LEU A 104 -23.57 -3.50 -1.61
N ASN A 105 -23.89 -2.66 -0.63
CA ASN A 105 -25.18 -1.96 -0.53
C ASN A 105 -25.03 -0.45 -0.76
#